data_AF-A0A183CTK1-F1
#
_entry.id   AF-A0A183CTK1-F1
#
_cell.length_a   1.000
_cell.length_b   1.000
_cell.length_c   1.000
_cell.angle_alpha   90.00
_cell.angle_beta   90.00
_cell.angle_gamma   90.00
#
_symmetry.space_group_name_H-M   'P 1'
#
loop_
_entity.id
_entity.type
_entity.pdbx_description
1 polymer ?
#
loop_
_entity_poly.entity_id
_entity_poly.type
_entity_poly.pdbx_seq_one_letter_code
_entity_poly.pdbx_strand_id
1 'polypeptide(L)'
;WRAEEEMRENGLTLRHVESPGGEYKFGNYSLDGMLERPGEGNNLAIEVNGCFWHACPHCFPDDAAIVAGGETAGGIRARDAKRIAQIAREFEVEIIWECHLNRLLEDDPAMKAFFDNTPDSGPIDFHDAFFGGRTGPEWLGASVINAETGELRARTIKIKDFNSLYPSMNMFTNYPVGHPTLVHFDKDVDWCKPADMVGEDGDILEGIIKCFVVPPRHVHCDIPVLPLRMNKRTLFPLCRKCSELFPNGAVDREYSCPHFEDEERGKIFFLI
;
A
#
# COMPACT_ATOMS: atom_id res chain seq x y z
N TRP A 1 -7.75 14.28 -0.18
CA TRP A 1 -8.95 14.75 0.54
C TRP A 1 -9.48 16.10 0.06
N ARG A 2 -8.94 17.27 0.47
CA ARG A 2 -9.51 18.59 0.06
C ARG A 2 -9.51 18.82 -1.45
N ALA A 3 -8.39 18.54 -2.11
CA ALA A 3 -8.33 18.60 -3.57
C ALA A 3 -9.31 17.62 -4.22
N GLU A 4 -9.49 16.41 -3.66
CA GLU A 4 -10.48 15.44 -4.16
C GLU A 4 -11.92 15.90 -3.90
N GLU A 5 -12.19 16.59 -2.80
CA GLU A 5 -13.48 17.25 -2.55
C GLU A 5 -13.76 18.30 -3.62
N GLU A 6 -12.79 19.17 -3.88
CA GLU A 6 -12.89 20.21 -4.90
C GLU A 6 -13.04 19.63 -6.31
N MET A 7 -12.36 18.51 -6.60
CA MET A 7 -12.54 17.76 -7.85
C MET A 7 -13.95 17.19 -7.99
N ARG A 8 -14.49 16.56 -6.92
CA ARG A 8 -15.86 15.99 -6.95
C ARG A 8 -16.92 17.08 -7.12
N GLU A 9 -16.73 18.22 -6.48
CA GLU A 9 -17.70 19.32 -6.49
C GLU A 9 -17.67 20.12 -7.79
N ASN A 10 -16.48 20.35 -8.36
CA ASN A 10 -16.27 21.28 -9.48
C ASN A 10 -15.82 20.60 -10.79
N GLY A 11 -15.66 19.27 -10.80
CA GLY A 11 -15.24 18.52 -11.99
C GLY A 11 -13.79 18.80 -12.40
N LEU A 12 -12.93 19.13 -11.45
CA LEU A 12 -11.50 19.43 -11.69
C LEU A 12 -10.67 18.14 -11.81
N THR A 13 -9.48 18.26 -12.41
CA THR A 13 -8.53 17.15 -12.56
C THR A 13 -7.28 17.42 -11.72
N LEU A 14 -6.94 16.50 -10.81
CA LEU A 14 -5.67 16.52 -10.08
C LEU A 14 -4.69 15.55 -10.74
N ARG A 15 -3.51 16.07 -11.10
CA ARG A 15 -2.38 15.28 -11.58
C ARG A 15 -1.31 15.19 -10.50
N HIS A 16 -0.90 13.97 -10.15
CA HIS A 16 0.14 13.66 -9.17
C HIS A 16 0.93 12.41 -9.62
N VAL A 17 1.83 11.91 -8.77
CA VAL A 17 2.70 10.76 -9.10
C VAL A 17 1.95 9.50 -9.53
N GLU A 18 0.72 9.30 -9.05
CA GLU A 18 -0.09 8.13 -9.40
C GLU A 18 -1.12 8.40 -10.52
N SER A 19 -1.10 9.58 -11.12
CA SER A 19 -1.92 9.86 -12.29
C SER A 19 -1.31 9.24 -13.55
N PRO A 20 -2.12 8.88 -14.57
CA PRO A 20 -1.59 8.49 -15.88
C PRO A 20 -0.61 9.55 -16.43
N GLY A 21 0.63 9.15 -16.70
CA GLY A 21 1.71 10.06 -17.11
C GLY A 21 2.47 10.74 -15.95
N GLY A 22 2.21 10.32 -14.70
CA GLY A 22 2.91 10.74 -13.49
C GLY A 22 2.76 12.22 -13.14
N GLU A 23 3.69 12.70 -12.31
CA GLU A 23 3.76 14.10 -11.87
C GLU A 23 3.81 15.09 -13.04
N TYR A 24 3.25 16.28 -12.83
CA TYR A 24 3.38 17.37 -13.80
C TYR A 24 4.83 17.89 -13.82
N LYS A 25 5.44 17.90 -15.01
CA LYS A 25 6.81 18.41 -15.21
C LYS A 25 6.77 19.86 -15.70
N PHE A 26 7.29 20.77 -14.89
CA PHE A 26 7.47 22.18 -15.24
C PHE A 26 8.97 22.50 -15.37
N GLY A 27 9.47 22.60 -16.60
CA GLY A 27 10.90 22.76 -16.86
C GLY A 27 11.70 21.61 -16.27
N ASN A 28 12.56 21.92 -15.28
CA ASN A 28 13.37 20.94 -14.57
C ASN A 28 12.73 20.45 -13.25
N TYR A 29 11.51 20.88 -12.93
CA TYR A 29 10.83 20.54 -11.69
C TYR A 29 9.68 19.56 -11.93
N SER A 30 9.51 18.63 -11.00
CA SER A 30 8.23 18.00 -10.73
C SER A 30 7.44 18.84 -9.75
N LEU A 31 6.12 18.84 -9.89
CA LEU A 31 5.18 19.32 -8.87
C LEU A 31 4.55 18.10 -8.18
N ASP A 32 4.32 18.20 -6.87
CA ASP A 32 3.71 17.09 -6.10
C ASP A 32 2.24 16.87 -6.52
N GLY A 33 1.52 17.97 -6.79
CA GLY A 33 0.18 17.95 -7.36
C GLY A 33 -0.06 19.13 -8.30
N MET A 34 -0.86 18.92 -9.34
CA MET A 34 -1.36 19.96 -10.23
C MET A 34 -2.87 19.83 -10.36
N LEU A 35 -3.61 20.80 -9.84
CA LEU A 35 -5.05 20.90 -10.00
C LEU A 35 -5.36 21.77 -11.22
N GLU A 36 -5.87 21.15 -12.27
CA GLU A 36 -6.27 21.82 -13.50
C GLU A 36 -7.62 22.51 -13.29
N ARG A 37 -7.66 23.84 -13.51
CA ARG A 37 -8.85 24.69 -13.32
C ARG A 37 -9.32 25.29 -14.64
N PRO A 38 -9.88 24.48 -15.56
CA PRO A 38 -10.33 24.97 -16.86
C PRO A 38 -11.48 25.97 -16.69
N GLY A 39 -11.19 27.26 -16.92
CA GLY A 39 -12.19 28.33 -16.95
C GLY A 39 -12.12 29.37 -15.83
N GLU A 40 -11.33 29.16 -14.78
CA GLU A 40 -11.27 30.05 -13.60
C GLU A 40 -9.92 30.76 -13.38
N GLY A 41 -8.92 30.56 -14.23
CA GLY A 41 -7.64 31.27 -14.15
C GLY A 41 -6.43 30.36 -14.33
N ASN A 42 -5.37 30.61 -13.55
CA ASN A 42 -4.17 29.78 -13.55
C ASN A 42 -4.44 28.44 -12.83
N ASN A 43 -3.85 27.36 -13.32
CA ASN A 43 -3.85 26.08 -12.60
C ASN A 43 -3.15 26.22 -11.25
N LEU A 44 -3.53 25.38 -10.29
CA LEU A 44 -2.96 25.36 -8.94
C LEU A 44 -1.91 24.27 -8.82
N ALA A 45 -0.67 24.67 -8.58
CA ALA A 45 0.42 23.79 -8.17
C ALA A 45 0.37 23.59 -6.65
N ILE A 46 0.35 22.33 -6.23
CA ILE A 46 0.34 21.91 -4.83
C ILE A 46 1.71 21.31 -4.51
N GLU A 47 2.31 21.79 -3.42
CA GLU A 47 3.63 21.36 -2.93
C GLU A 47 3.49 20.88 -1.48
N VAL A 48 3.83 19.62 -1.22
CA VAL A 48 3.77 19.00 0.11
C VAL A 48 5.18 18.91 0.69
N ASN A 49 5.57 19.92 1.44
CA ASN A 49 6.92 20.03 1.96
C ASN A 49 7.11 19.21 3.24
N GLY A 50 7.91 18.13 3.12
CA GLY A 50 8.49 17.42 4.26
C GLY A 50 9.32 18.36 5.13
N CYS A 51 9.01 18.44 6.43
CA CYS A 51 9.55 19.47 7.31
C CYS A 51 11.07 19.39 7.44
N PHE A 52 11.64 18.18 7.49
CA PHE A 52 13.08 17.95 7.58
C PHE A 52 13.83 18.28 6.28
N TRP A 53 13.25 17.95 5.13
CA TRP A 53 13.85 18.13 3.80
C TRP A 53 13.79 19.57 3.31
N HIS A 54 12.71 20.28 3.64
CA HIS A 54 12.46 21.66 3.21
C HIS A 54 12.65 22.69 4.34
N ALA A 55 13.21 22.25 5.47
CA ALA A 55 13.54 23.11 6.62
C ALA A 55 12.38 24.01 7.05
N CYS A 56 11.25 23.38 7.43
CA CYS A 56 10.03 24.06 7.83
C CYS A 56 10.29 25.20 8.84
N PRO A 57 9.83 26.44 8.59
CA PRO A 57 10.06 27.57 9.49
C PRO A 57 9.53 27.35 10.91
N HIS A 58 8.50 26.50 11.08
CA HIS A 58 7.94 26.18 12.39
C HIS A 58 8.74 25.12 13.15
N CYS A 59 9.26 24.10 12.46
CA CYS A 59 10.02 23.01 13.07
C CYS A 59 11.51 23.32 13.19
N PHE A 60 12.05 24.12 12.26
CA PHE A 60 13.45 24.50 12.14
C PHE A 60 13.58 26.03 11.99
N PRO A 61 13.27 26.80 13.06
CA PRO A 61 13.25 28.26 13.01
C PRO A 61 14.65 28.89 12.91
N ASP A 62 15.69 28.19 13.38
CA ASP A 62 17.07 28.66 13.31
C ASP A 62 17.67 28.42 11.93
N ASP A 63 18.00 29.50 11.21
CA ASP A 63 18.63 29.45 9.89
C ASP A 63 19.98 28.71 9.88
N ALA A 64 20.70 28.69 11.01
CA ALA A 64 22.00 28.02 11.13
C ALA A 64 21.88 26.52 11.42
N ALA A 65 20.68 26.01 11.72
CA ALA A 65 20.47 24.58 11.97
C ALA A 65 20.82 23.76 10.74
N ILE A 66 21.59 22.68 10.94
CA ILE A 66 21.92 21.71 9.89
C ILE A 66 20.82 20.66 9.83
N VAL A 67 20.24 20.44 8.65
CA VAL A 67 19.11 19.51 8.45
C VAL A 67 19.43 18.52 7.32
N ALA A 68 18.46 18.16 6.49
CA ALA A 68 18.64 17.26 5.36
C ALA A 68 19.84 17.64 4.48
N GLY A 69 20.59 16.61 4.06
CA GLY A 69 21.75 16.79 3.17
C GLY A 69 22.96 17.51 3.79
N GLY A 70 22.93 17.83 5.08
CA GLY A 70 24.01 18.60 5.73
C GLY A 70 23.99 20.09 5.39
N GLU A 71 22.91 20.60 4.81
CA GLU A 71 22.73 22.01 4.48
C GLU A 71 22.11 22.78 5.66
N THR A 72 22.32 24.10 5.70
CA THR A 72 21.66 24.98 6.66
C THR A 72 20.19 25.17 6.31
N ALA A 73 19.33 25.28 7.32
CA ALA A 73 17.90 25.53 7.15
C ALA A 73 17.63 26.78 6.32
N GLY A 74 18.38 27.86 6.56
CA GLY A 74 18.27 29.10 5.78
C GLY A 74 18.69 28.90 4.30
N GLY A 75 19.70 28.07 4.05
CA GLY A 75 20.16 27.74 2.70
C GLY A 75 19.10 26.97 1.89
N ILE A 76 18.50 25.94 2.50
CA ILE A 76 17.41 25.17 1.92
C ILE A 76 16.21 26.08 1.61
N ARG A 77 15.76 26.89 2.58
CA ARG A 77 14.64 27.81 2.37
C ARG A 77 14.90 28.82 1.25
N ALA A 78 16.13 29.34 1.14
CA ALA A 78 16.50 30.26 0.07
C ALA A 78 16.51 29.59 -1.31
N ARG A 79 16.94 28.32 -1.41
CA ARG A 79 16.88 27.53 -2.63
C ARG A 79 15.43 27.25 -3.02
N ASP A 80 14.62 26.78 -2.08
CA ASP A 80 13.24 26.40 -2.33
C ASP A 80 12.39 27.62 -2.71
N ALA A 81 12.63 28.78 -2.07
CA ALA A 81 11.99 30.05 -2.45
C ALA A 81 12.28 30.45 -3.91
N LYS A 82 13.49 30.18 -4.43
CA LYS A 82 13.81 30.42 -5.85
C LYS A 82 13.03 29.48 -6.78
N ARG A 83 12.90 28.20 -6.41
CA ARG A 83 12.09 27.23 -7.15
C ARG A 83 10.62 27.65 -7.19
N ILE A 84 10.04 27.94 -6.02
CA ILE A 84 8.64 28.39 -5.90
C ILE A 84 8.40 29.68 -6.69
N ALA A 85 9.30 30.65 -6.64
CA ALA A 85 9.19 31.89 -7.41
C ALA A 85 9.27 31.69 -8.93
N GLN A 86 9.78 30.56 -9.42
CA GLN A 86 9.74 30.20 -10.84
C GLN A 86 8.40 29.57 -11.20
N ILE A 87 7.90 28.64 -10.38
CA ILE A 87 6.60 27.97 -10.58
C ILE A 87 5.45 29.00 -10.51
N ALA A 88 5.52 29.92 -9.54
CA ALA A 88 4.51 30.96 -9.32
C ALA A 88 4.37 31.99 -10.47
N ARG A 89 5.23 31.91 -11.51
CA ARG A 89 5.08 32.74 -12.72
C ARG A 89 3.98 32.22 -13.63
N GLU A 90 3.70 30.92 -13.58
CA GLU A 90 2.74 30.25 -14.45
C GLU A 90 1.55 29.67 -13.67
N PHE A 91 1.74 29.37 -12.39
CA PHE A 91 0.75 28.70 -11.55
C PHE A 91 0.43 29.51 -10.30
N GLU A 92 -0.78 29.34 -9.78
CA GLU A 92 -1.02 29.59 -8.35
C GLU A 92 -0.28 28.48 -7.58
N VAL A 93 0.36 28.80 -6.45
CA VAL A 93 1.13 27.80 -5.69
C VAL A 93 0.64 27.74 -4.25
N GLU A 94 0.20 26.56 -3.83
CA GLU A 94 -0.13 26.26 -2.44
C GLU A 94 0.93 25.32 -1.85
N ILE A 95 1.59 25.79 -0.78
CA ILE A 95 2.59 24.99 -0.05
C ILE A 95 1.96 24.51 1.25
N ILE A 96 1.92 23.20 1.40
CA ILE A 96 1.40 22.52 2.58
C ILE A 96 2.56 21.85 3.31
N TRP A 97 2.80 22.24 4.56
CA TRP A 97 3.86 21.64 5.37
C TRP A 97 3.41 20.35 6.03
N GLU A 98 4.29 19.35 6.07
CA GLU A 98 4.06 18.07 6.75
C GLU A 98 3.53 18.23 8.19
N CYS A 99 4.15 19.08 9.00
CA CYS A 99 3.71 19.32 10.38
C CYS A 99 2.32 19.97 10.49
N HIS A 100 1.86 20.64 9.44
CA HIS A 100 0.51 21.18 9.36
C HIS A 100 -0.47 20.07 8.98
N LEU A 101 -0.13 19.24 7.99
CA LEU A 101 -0.92 18.06 7.62
C LEU A 101 -1.09 17.09 8.79
N ASN A 102 -0.02 16.80 9.53
CA ASN A 102 -0.09 15.91 10.68
C ASN A 102 -1.05 16.45 11.76
N ARG A 103 -1.05 17.76 12.01
CA ARG A 103 -2.02 18.39 12.92
C ARG A 103 -3.44 18.32 12.39
N LEU A 104 -3.65 18.59 11.10
CA LEU A 104 -4.97 18.46 10.48
C LEU A 104 -5.51 17.03 10.56
N LEU A 105 -4.67 16.02 10.37
CA LEU A 105 -5.04 14.60 10.52
C LEU A 105 -5.44 14.24 11.96
N GLU A 106 -4.88 14.92 12.96
CA GLU A 106 -5.22 14.73 14.37
C GLU A 106 -6.50 15.48 14.76
N ASP A 107 -6.64 16.72 14.28
CA ASP A 107 -7.65 17.68 14.75
C ASP A 107 -8.95 17.64 13.93
N ASP A 108 -8.91 17.26 12.65
CA ASP A 108 -10.08 17.24 11.75
C ASP A 108 -10.70 15.83 11.71
N PRO A 109 -11.87 15.61 12.35
CA PRO A 109 -12.49 14.29 12.38
C PRO A 109 -12.94 13.81 11.00
N ALA A 110 -13.26 14.72 10.08
CA ALA A 110 -13.69 14.35 8.73
C ALA A 110 -12.49 13.89 7.90
N MET A 111 -11.36 14.61 7.97
CA MET A 111 -10.12 14.19 7.33
C MET A 111 -9.65 12.85 7.89
N LYS A 112 -9.66 12.69 9.22
CA LYS A 112 -9.30 11.43 9.89
C LYS A 112 -10.19 10.28 9.43
N ALA A 113 -11.52 10.47 9.44
CA ALA A 113 -12.46 9.46 8.97
C ALA A 113 -12.26 9.12 7.49
N PHE A 114 -11.89 10.09 6.65
CA PHE A 114 -11.56 9.82 5.25
C PHE A 114 -10.38 8.86 5.14
N PHE A 115 -9.23 9.19 5.74
CA PHE A 115 -8.02 8.35 5.64
C PHE A 115 -8.17 7.00 6.36
N ASP A 116 -8.86 6.95 7.50
CA ASP A 116 -9.11 5.69 8.22
C ASP A 116 -10.01 4.72 7.42
N ASN A 117 -10.86 5.25 6.52
CA ASN A 117 -11.76 4.44 5.69
C ASN A 117 -11.24 4.21 4.26
N THR A 118 -10.16 4.86 3.84
CA THR A 118 -9.56 4.63 2.53
C THR A 118 -8.77 3.31 2.57
N PRO A 119 -9.15 2.28 1.79
CA PRO A 119 -8.45 0.99 1.80
C PRO A 119 -7.01 1.09 1.27
N ASP A 120 -6.77 2.12 0.46
CA ASP A 120 -5.51 2.44 -0.17
C ASP A 120 -4.68 3.42 0.67
N SER A 121 -3.51 2.97 1.14
CA SER A 121 -2.56 3.76 1.92
C SER A 121 -1.59 4.60 1.08
N GLY A 122 -1.80 4.72 -0.23
CA GLY A 122 -0.96 5.50 -1.15
C GLY A 122 0.01 4.63 -1.97
N PRO A 123 1.13 5.17 -2.47
CA PRO A 123 2.01 4.49 -3.41
C PRO A 123 2.50 3.10 -2.97
N ILE A 124 2.89 2.27 -3.93
CA ILE A 124 3.46 0.94 -3.66
C ILE A 124 4.71 1.08 -2.79
N ASP A 125 4.67 0.52 -1.58
CA ASP A 125 5.87 0.22 -0.80
C ASP A 125 6.26 -1.24 -0.99
N PHE A 126 7.45 -1.49 -1.57
CA PHE A 126 7.93 -2.84 -1.81
C PHE A 126 8.09 -3.67 -0.52
N HIS A 127 8.27 -3.03 0.63
CA HIS A 127 8.35 -3.74 1.91
C HIS A 127 7.04 -4.43 2.28
N ASP A 128 5.90 -3.94 1.79
CA ASP A 128 4.60 -4.54 2.02
C ASP A 128 4.40 -5.84 1.25
N ALA A 129 5.14 -6.06 0.16
CA ALA A 129 5.15 -7.32 -0.58
C ALA A 129 6.03 -8.40 0.09
N PHE A 130 6.96 -8.01 0.96
CA PHE A 130 7.96 -8.93 1.49
C PHE A 130 7.45 -9.74 2.69
N PHE A 131 6.95 -10.96 2.46
CA PHE A 131 6.56 -11.85 3.54
C PHE A 131 7.60 -12.96 3.79
N GLY A 132 7.70 -13.37 5.06
CA GLY A 132 8.50 -14.55 5.43
C GLY A 132 7.82 -15.86 5.04
N GLY A 133 8.42 -16.98 5.41
CA GLY A 133 7.83 -18.30 5.21
C GLY A 133 6.49 -18.45 5.94
N ARG A 134 5.56 -19.19 5.33
CA ARG A 134 4.30 -19.57 5.96
C ARG A 134 4.57 -20.59 7.05
N THR A 135 4.11 -20.30 8.27
CA THR A 135 4.07 -21.26 9.38
C THR A 135 2.64 -21.34 9.89
N GLY A 136 1.99 -22.49 9.74
CA GLY A 136 0.62 -22.68 10.18
C GLY A 136 0.35 -24.15 10.51
N PRO A 137 -0.04 -24.49 11.75
CA PRO A 137 -0.46 -25.86 12.07
C PRO A 137 -1.89 -26.08 11.56
N GLU A 138 -2.06 -26.96 10.58
CA GLU A 138 -3.36 -27.29 9.99
C GLU A 138 -4.05 -28.49 10.69
N TRP A 139 -3.69 -28.75 11.95
CA TRP A 139 -4.04 -29.94 12.75
C TRP A 139 -3.15 -31.17 12.48
N LEU A 140 -2.26 -31.50 13.42
CA LEU A 140 -1.45 -32.72 13.43
C LEU A 140 -1.80 -33.53 14.68
N GLY A 141 -2.90 -34.28 14.60
CA GLY A 141 -3.32 -35.21 15.64
C GLY A 141 -3.18 -36.65 15.14
N ALA A 142 -2.28 -37.43 15.74
CA ALA A 142 -2.21 -38.87 15.54
C ALA A 142 -2.49 -39.57 16.87
N SER A 143 -3.69 -40.16 17.03
CA SER A 143 -3.94 -41.02 18.19
C SER A 143 -3.19 -42.34 18.03
N VAL A 144 -2.29 -42.61 18.98
CA VAL A 144 -1.58 -43.88 19.14
C VAL A 144 -2.39 -44.89 19.94
N ILE A 145 -3.58 -44.53 20.42
CA ILE A 145 -4.50 -45.44 21.12
C ILE A 145 -5.78 -45.55 20.29
N ASN A 146 -6.22 -46.77 20.02
CA ASN A 146 -7.55 -47.02 19.46
C ASN A 146 -8.60 -46.67 20.52
N ALA A 147 -9.46 -45.69 20.25
CA ALA A 147 -10.47 -45.22 21.20
C ALA A 147 -11.52 -46.29 21.55
N GLU A 148 -11.72 -47.29 20.67
CA GLU A 148 -12.70 -48.36 20.86
C GLU A 148 -12.11 -49.58 21.58
N THR A 149 -10.84 -49.91 21.30
CA THR A 149 -10.20 -51.13 21.84
C THR A 149 -9.19 -50.87 22.96
N GLY A 150 -8.78 -49.62 23.18
CA GLY A 150 -7.74 -49.25 24.14
C GLY A 150 -6.32 -49.66 23.74
N GLU A 151 -6.15 -50.25 22.55
CA GLU A 151 -4.86 -50.79 22.11
C GLU A 151 -3.93 -49.72 21.55
N LEU A 152 -2.62 -49.87 21.82
CA LEU A 152 -1.59 -49.03 21.26
C LEU A 152 -1.39 -49.34 19.76
N ARG A 153 -1.79 -48.42 18.89
CA ARG A 153 -1.45 -48.43 17.46
C ARG A 153 -0.10 -47.77 17.25
N ALA A 154 0.86 -48.54 16.73
CA ALA A 154 2.05 -47.96 16.12
C ALA A 154 1.65 -47.10 14.91
N ARG A 155 2.01 -45.81 14.94
CA ARG A 155 1.79 -44.86 13.84
C ARG A 155 3.16 -44.33 13.40
N THR A 156 3.39 -44.31 12.09
CA THR A 156 4.57 -43.65 11.51
C THR A 156 4.15 -42.31 10.93
N ILE A 157 4.70 -41.22 11.45
CA ILE A 157 4.54 -39.88 10.89
C ILE A 157 5.72 -39.61 9.97
N LYS A 158 5.46 -39.18 8.73
CA LYS A 158 6.50 -38.76 7.78
C LYS A 158 6.48 -37.25 7.69
N ILE A 159 7.60 -36.62 8.04
CA ILE A 159 7.81 -35.19 7.87
C ILE A 159 8.65 -35.02 6.60
N LYS A 160 8.20 -34.16 5.70
CA LYS A 160 8.98 -33.74 4.54
C LYS A 160 9.59 -32.39 4.85
N ASP A 161 10.88 -32.27 4.60
CA ASP A 161 11.62 -31.02 4.73
C ASP A 161 12.40 -30.78 3.43
N PHE A 162 12.53 -29.52 3.06
CA PHE A 162 13.26 -29.11 1.87
C PHE A 162 14.68 -28.71 2.25
N ASN A 163 15.67 -29.41 1.69
CA ASN A 163 17.06 -29.03 1.85
C ASN A 163 17.31 -27.73 1.06
N SER A 164 17.66 -26.66 1.78
CA SER A 164 18.07 -25.37 1.17
C SER A 164 17.00 -24.73 0.28
N LEU A 165 15.76 -24.61 0.77
CA LEU A 165 14.65 -23.98 0.05
C LEU A 165 15.02 -22.60 -0.53
N TYR A 166 15.44 -21.65 0.29
CA TYR A 166 15.77 -20.30 -0.21
C TYR A 166 16.95 -20.28 -1.20
N PRO A 167 18.10 -20.92 -0.93
CA PRO A 167 19.16 -21.02 -1.92
C PRO A 167 18.72 -21.62 -3.27
N SER A 168 17.84 -22.63 -3.25
CA SER A 168 17.30 -23.20 -4.49
C SER A 168 16.45 -22.18 -5.25
N MET A 169 15.61 -21.41 -4.57
CA MET A 169 14.81 -20.36 -5.19
C MET A 169 15.71 -19.24 -5.75
N ASN A 170 16.75 -18.83 -5.04
CA ASN A 170 17.73 -17.84 -5.50
C ASN A 170 18.45 -18.28 -6.79
N MET A 171 18.64 -19.59 -6.99
CA MET A 171 19.33 -20.11 -8.17
C MET A 171 18.43 -20.18 -9.42
N PHE A 172 17.13 -20.48 -9.25
CA PHE A 172 16.24 -20.80 -10.37
C PHE A 172 15.14 -19.77 -10.64
N THR A 173 14.94 -18.79 -9.74
CA THR A 173 13.91 -17.76 -9.89
C THR A 173 14.50 -16.52 -10.55
N ASN A 174 13.75 -15.91 -11.46
CA ASN A 174 14.07 -14.60 -11.98
C ASN A 174 13.81 -13.54 -10.91
N TYR A 175 14.74 -12.60 -10.75
CA TYR A 175 14.58 -11.47 -9.83
C TYR A 175 14.46 -10.18 -10.62
N PRO A 176 13.58 -9.26 -10.21
CA PRO A 176 13.55 -7.93 -10.80
C PRO A 176 14.88 -7.21 -10.53
N VAL A 177 15.41 -6.54 -11.55
CA VAL A 177 16.66 -5.76 -11.47
C VAL A 177 16.45 -4.38 -12.07
N GLY A 178 17.13 -3.38 -11.51
CA GLY A 178 17.07 -1.99 -11.98
C GLY A 178 15.97 -1.16 -11.33
N HIS A 179 15.61 -0.05 -11.98
CA HIS A 179 14.57 0.86 -11.51
C HIS A 179 13.19 0.39 -12.00
N PRO A 180 12.19 0.31 -11.11
CA PRO A 180 10.84 -0.09 -11.49
C PRO A 180 10.18 0.96 -12.39
N THR A 181 9.38 0.49 -13.34
CA THR A 181 8.47 1.35 -14.11
C THR A 181 7.09 1.25 -13.48
N LEU A 182 6.50 2.39 -13.11
CA LEU A 182 5.13 2.43 -12.61
C LEU A 182 4.16 2.28 -13.79
N VAL A 183 3.34 1.24 -13.74
CA VAL A 183 2.27 0.99 -14.72
C VAL A 183 0.95 1.18 -14.01
N HIS A 184 0.13 2.12 -14.51
CA HIS A 184 -1.23 2.31 -14.03
C HIS A 184 -2.16 1.35 -14.74
N PHE A 185 -2.79 0.47 -13.96
CA PHE A 185 -3.76 -0.49 -14.46
C PHE A 185 -4.98 -0.49 -13.54
N ASP A 186 -5.95 0.35 -13.87
CA ASP A 186 -7.16 0.59 -13.08
C ASP A 186 -8.37 -0.08 -13.74
N LYS A 187 -8.38 -1.41 -13.75
CA LYS A 187 -9.46 -2.23 -14.33
C LYS A 187 -9.69 -3.46 -13.47
N ASP A 188 -10.96 -3.82 -13.34
CA ASP A 188 -11.35 -5.12 -12.79
C ASP A 188 -10.85 -6.25 -13.70
N VAL A 189 -10.31 -7.29 -13.07
CA VAL A 189 -9.73 -8.45 -13.75
C VAL A 189 -10.19 -9.75 -13.10
N ASP A 190 -10.28 -10.78 -13.94
CA ASP A 190 -10.48 -12.17 -13.50
C ASP A 190 -9.23 -12.97 -13.89
N TRP A 191 -8.22 -12.95 -13.02
CA TRP A 191 -6.97 -13.67 -13.23
C TRP A 191 -7.01 -15.02 -12.50
N CYS A 192 -7.10 -16.09 -13.28
CA CYS A 192 -7.14 -17.46 -12.76
C CYS A 192 -5.78 -18.17 -12.86
N LYS A 193 -4.91 -17.72 -13.77
CA LYS A 193 -3.56 -18.26 -14.00
C LYS A 193 -2.58 -17.14 -14.39
N PRO A 194 -1.25 -17.35 -14.24
CA PRO A 194 -0.25 -16.34 -14.58
C PRO A 194 -0.36 -15.78 -16.01
N ALA A 195 -0.80 -16.58 -16.98
CA ALA A 195 -0.98 -16.15 -18.36
C ALA A 195 -2.13 -15.16 -18.58
N ASP A 196 -3.02 -14.99 -17.59
CA ASP A 196 -4.11 -14.02 -17.65
C ASP A 196 -3.66 -12.61 -17.22
N MET A 197 -2.51 -12.52 -16.53
CA MET A 197 -1.97 -11.28 -15.96
C MET A 197 -1.28 -10.45 -17.05
N VAL A 198 -2.05 -9.96 -18.02
CA VAL A 198 -1.57 -9.20 -19.18
C VAL A 198 -1.85 -7.70 -19.05
N GLY A 199 -0.89 -6.88 -19.45
CA GLY A 199 -1.00 -5.43 -19.53
C GLY A 199 -1.81 -4.96 -20.74
N GLU A 200 -1.95 -3.64 -20.89
CA GLU A 200 -2.68 -3.06 -22.03
C GLU A 200 -2.00 -3.28 -23.39
N ASP A 201 -0.68 -3.45 -23.38
CA ASP A 201 0.14 -3.82 -24.54
C ASP A 201 0.05 -5.30 -24.91
N GLY A 202 -0.61 -6.11 -24.07
CA GLY A 202 -0.77 -7.55 -24.24
C GLY A 202 0.39 -8.39 -23.73
N ASP A 203 1.42 -7.75 -23.15
CA ASP A 203 2.53 -8.45 -22.52
C ASP A 203 2.17 -8.90 -21.11
N ILE A 204 2.82 -9.97 -20.63
CA ILE A 204 2.63 -10.45 -19.26
C ILE A 204 3.18 -9.42 -18.28
N LEU A 205 2.38 -9.06 -17.28
CA LEU A 205 2.78 -8.20 -16.19
C LEU A 205 3.77 -8.95 -15.28
N GLU A 206 5.04 -8.54 -15.33
CA GLU A 206 6.08 -9.01 -14.43
C GLU A 206 6.47 -7.89 -13.46
N GLY A 207 6.27 -8.12 -12.16
CA GLY A 207 6.62 -7.14 -11.14
C GLY A 207 5.75 -7.23 -9.90
N ILE A 208 5.81 -6.19 -9.08
CA ILE A 208 5.00 -6.10 -7.88
C ILE A 208 3.68 -5.42 -8.23
N ILE A 209 2.58 -6.15 -8.08
CA ILE A 209 1.24 -5.69 -8.40
C ILE A 209 0.52 -5.38 -7.10
N LYS A 210 0.08 -4.12 -6.96
CA LYS A 210 -0.81 -3.71 -5.88
C LYS A 210 -2.24 -3.72 -6.41
N CYS A 211 -3.07 -4.61 -5.88
CA CYS A 211 -4.45 -4.74 -6.31
C CYS A 211 -5.38 -5.03 -5.14
N PHE A 212 -6.64 -4.63 -5.30
CA PHE A 212 -7.70 -5.03 -4.38
C PHE A 212 -8.14 -6.47 -4.72
N VAL A 213 -8.02 -7.38 -3.76
CA VAL A 213 -8.42 -8.78 -3.94
C VAL A 213 -9.63 -9.08 -3.09
N VAL A 214 -10.67 -9.60 -3.74
CA VAL A 214 -11.82 -10.21 -3.06
C VAL A 214 -11.50 -11.69 -2.84
N PRO A 215 -11.30 -12.13 -1.59
CA PRO A 215 -10.98 -13.53 -1.33
C PRO A 215 -12.17 -14.45 -1.66
N PRO A 216 -11.92 -15.72 -2.05
CA PRO A 216 -12.98 -16.71 -2.16
C PRO A 216 -13.67 -16.95 -0.81
N ARG A 217 -14.91 -17.48 -0.84
CA ARG A 217 -15.60 -17.91 0.37
C ARG A 217 -14.89 -19.13 0.96
N HIS A 218 -14.97 -19.31 2.27
CA HIS A 218 -14.33 -20.45 2.96
C HIS A 218 -14.73 -21.81 2.38
N VAL A 219 -15.96 -21.97 1.88
CA VAL A 219 -16.45 -23.18 1.20
C VAL A 219 -15.73 -23.50 -0.11
N HIS A 220 -14.95 -22.56 -0.66
CA HIS A 220 -14.22 -22.68 -1.91
C HIS A 220 -12.70 -22.52 -1.73
N CYS A 221 -12.23 -22.33 -0.50
CA CYS A 221 -10.82 -22.11 -0.21
C CYS A 221 -10.47 -22.66 1.17
N ASP A 222 -9.92 -23.88 1.17
CA ASP A 222 -9.46 -24.54 2.38
C ASP A 222 -8.17 -23.91 2.90
N ILE A 223 -7.29 -23.50 1.99
CA ILE A 223 -5.95 -23.01 2.29
C ILE A 223 -5.80 -21.58 1.75
N PRO A 224 -6.06 -20.55 2.57
CA PRO A 224 -5.81 -19.16 2.17
C PRO A 224 -4.30 -18.95 2.00
N VAL A 225 -3.88 -18.33 0.89
CA VAL A 225 -2.44 -18.18 0.53
C VAL A 225 -1.95 -16.75 0.52
N LEU A 226 -2.84 -15.76 0.43
CA LEU A 226 -2.45 -14.35 0.39
C LEU A 226 -2.19 -13.84 1.81
N PRO A 227 -0.95 -13.43 2.12
CA PRO A 227 -0.59 -12.99 3.45
C PRO A 227 -1.00 -11.54 3.68
N LEU A 228 -1.37 -11.23 4.92
CA LEU A 228 -1.70 -9.89 5.37
C LEU A 228 -0.97 -9.58 6.68
N ARG A 229 -0.28 -8.44 6.74
CA ARG A 229 0.20 -7.90 8.01
C ARG A 229 -0.90 -7.12 8.71
N MET A 230 -1.22 -7.50 9.94
CA MET A 230 -2.17 -6.77 10.76
C MET A 230 -1.82 -6.91 12.24
N ASN A 231 -1.74 -5.77 12.94
CA ASN A 231 -1.34 -5.72 14.36
C ASN A 231 -0.04 -6.50 14.61
N LYS A 232 1.00 -6.22 13.80
CA LYS A 232 2.35 -6.83 13.85
C LYS A 232 2.38 -8.36 13.66
N ARG A 233 1.35 -8.93 13.03
CA ARG A 233 1.24 -10.38 12.78
C ARG A 233 0.92 -10.64 11.32
N THR A 234 1.41 -11.78 10.83
CA THR A 234 1.10 -12.27 9.49
C THR A 234 -0.11 -13.20 9.57
N LEU A 235 -1.18 -12.85 8.89
CA LEU A 235 -2.43 -13.60 8.79
C LEU A 235 -2.66 -14.02 7.34
N PHE A 236 -3.55 -14.99 7.12
CA PHE A 236 -4.04 -15.38 5.80
C PHE A 236 -5.58 -15.31 5.80
N PRO A 237 -6.18 -14.12 5.89
CA PRO A 237 -7.61 -13.97 6.10
C PRO A 237 -8.42 -14.11 4.80
N LEU A 238 -9.61 -14.71 4.90
CA LEU A 238 -10.63 -14.71 3.84
C LEU A 238 -11.68 -13.59 4.00
N CYS A 239 -11.49 -12.72 5.01
CA CYS A 239 -12.30 -11.54 5.23
C CYS A 239 -11.54 -10.52 6.09
N ARG A 240 -11.35 -9.31 5.55
CA ARG A 240 -10.70 -8.19 6.24
C ARG A 240 -11.40 -7.84 7.55
N LYS A 241 -12.69 -7.48 7.52
CA LYS A 241 -13.43 -7.09 8.74
C LYS A 241 -13.41 -8.16 9.83
N CYS A 242 -13.54 -9.44 9.48
CA CYS A 242 -13.40 -10.53 10.45
C CYS A 242 -12.03 -10.53 11.13
N SER A 243 -10.97 -10.35 10.35
CA SER A 243 -9.61 -10.29 10.89
C SER A 243 -9.43 -9.11 11.85
N GLU A 244 -10.02 -7.94 11.53
CA GLU A 244 -9.98 -6.74 12.37
C GLU A 244 -10.75 -6.92 13.68
N LEU A 245 -11.93 -7.55 13.64
CA LEU A 245 -12.79 -7.81 14.81
C LEU A 245 -12.20 -8.88 15.75
N PHE A 246 -11.56 -9.89 15.19
CA PHE A 246 -10.97 -11.00 15.94
C PHE A 246 -9.46 -11.02 15.77
N PRO A 247 -8.75 -9.97 16.22
CA PRO A 247 -7.34 -9.83 15.92
C PRO A 247 -6.57 -11.01 16.49
N ASN A 248 -6.85 -11.45 17.72
CA ASN A 248 -6.12 -12.54 18.38
C ASN A 248 -6.43 -13.94 17.82
N GLY A 249 -7.37 -14.04 16.88
CA GLY A 249 -7.92 -15.30 16.42
C GLY A 249 -8.73 -15.99 17.52
N ALA A 250 -9.76 -16.72 17.10
CA ALA A 250 -10.44 -17.69 17.93
C ALA A 250 -10.79 -18.87 17.02
N VAL A 251 -10.62 -20.10 17.51
CA VAL A 251 -11.14 -21.27 16.81
C VAL A 251 -12.57 -21.43 17.24
N ASP A 252 -13.48 -20.89 16.44
CA ASP A 252 -14.91 -21.09 16.60
C ASP A 252 -15.41 -21.92 15.41
N ARG A 253 -15.82 -23.15 15.71
CA ARG A 253 -16.32 -24.11 14.70
C ARG A 253 -17.71 -23.75 14.20
N GLU A 254 -18.45 -22.94 14.94
CA GLU A 254 -19.80 -22.51 14.59
C GLU A 254 -19.80 -21.12 13.96
N TYR A 255 -18.65 -20.43 13.95
CA TYR A 255 -18.54 -19.12 13.35
C TYR A 255 -18.68 -19.16 11.83
N SER A 256 -19.65 -18.42 11.33
CA SER A 256 -19.79 -18.10 9.91
C SER A 256 -19.61 -16.61 9.73
N CYS A 257 -18.74 -16.21 8.80
CA CYS A 257 -18.51 -14.81 8.47
C CYS A 257 -19.83 -14.17 7.97
N PRO A 258 -20.35 -13.12 8.64
CA PRO A 258 -21.59 -12.45 8.24
C PRO A 258 -21.38 -11.39 7.16
N HIS A 259 -20.13 -11.01 6.85
CA HIS A 259 -19.81 -10.02 5.83
C HIS A 259 -20.05 -10.59 4.43
N PHE A 260 -20.77 -9.84 3.60
CA PHE A 260 -21.11 -10.26 2.24
C PHE A 260 -20.47 -9.40 1.17
N GLU A 261 -20.38 -8.09 1.40
CA GLU A 261 -19.89 -7.13 0.42
C GLU A 261 -18.38 -7.26 0.19
N ASP A 262 -17.96 -6.91 -1.02
CA ASP A 262 -16.57 -7.04 -1.45
C ASP A 262 -15.68 -6.05 -0.70
N GLU A 263 -16.15 -4.84 -0.40
CA GLU A 263 -15.44 -3.83 0.37
C GLU A 263 -15.22 -4.23 1.83
N GLU A 264 -16.04 -5.13 2.37
CA GLU A 264 -15.91 -5.65 3.73
C GLU A 264 -14.92 -6.81 3.84
N ARG A 265 -14.88 -7.64 2.80
CA ARG A 265 -14.09 -8.88 2.78
C ARG A 265 -12.73 -8.67 2.15
N GLY A 266 -12.69 -7.89 1.08
CA GLY A 266 -11.53 -7.63 0.27
C GLY A 266 -10.54 -6.69 0.93
N LYS A 267 -9.32 -6.76 0.42
CA LYS A 267 -8.21 -5.94 0.88
C LYS A 267 -7.20 -5.75 -0.24
N ILE A 268 -6.40 -4.71 -0.12
CA ILE A 268 -5.24 -4.51 -0.97
C ILE A 268 -4.17 -5.53 -0.60
N PHE A 269 -3.67 -6.24 -1.61
CA PHE A 269 -2.52 -7.12 -1.52
C PHE A 269 -1.44 -6.66 -2.50
N PHE A 270 -0.22 -7.10 -2.20
CA PHE A 270 0.93 -6.96 -3.08
C PHE A 270 1.30 -8.35 -3.59
N LEU A 271 1.14 -8.56 -4.89
CA LEU A 271 1.47 -9.80 -5.58
C LEU A 271 2.86 -9.65 -6.22
N ILE A 272 3.63 -10.75 -6.25
CA ILE A 272 4.97 -10.83 -6.85
C ILE A 272 4.94 -11.90 -7.93
#